data_AF-A0A098GDP3-F1
#
_entry.id   AF-A0A098GDP3-F1
#
_cell.length_a   1.000
_cell.length_b   1.000
_cell.length_c   1.000
_cell.angle_alpha   90.00
_cell.angle_beta   90.00
_cell.angle_gamma   90.00
#
_symmetry.space_group_name_H-M   'P 1'
#
loop_
_entity.id
_entity.type
_entity.pdbx_description
1 polymer ?
#
loop_
_entity_poly.entity_id
_entity_poly.type
_entity_poly.pdbx_seq_one_letter_code
_entity_poly.pdbx_strand_id
1 'polypeptide(L)'
;MFGLAIDFTQRTDGTPATKEAIDTLMGFGADATRDDYIDALLGACAVDVWETLPTPPFYSIPAATPEDERTERLSILTQFFLANLNVYCKARGISTQNFGAILDASPDLSNSLVSLVSTALTNGEDVERAICNFCNVNSDAFHLLRAINADDLTAIRQTFERTYRTVTATAENPHMDDFMILDHGATGGTAKFVTHQGSICVNFAEIIDPVAASSNPDYFASIRTDFAAHPTEIPHRNESVLGGDVEVGVETLLARINEKQFERLPTAAKEACLAHPSFEARHFLQDVAKGRQEEAEGLLVATPANTQTLLRTPGVFTDYSGRTFNCTAYEYAYWAKDTHMCRMLERHMDEETKADMLARIDSNDAAGLIYQQNGEEHRRAHFDFKPLKEAYQRYLDGYDAWYAAQNWAALDAAWWDVGKAQRDVPAHVAQEYCRPDRSFEPRPEFNEATLPRVLTFYNWTTGQDDSWFRLVAPNSGLGFDFALVRGCERAAWPRAGGRRATAWAAADLAAITCLDEVRTNELTQSRELLNPPAMSQGMSI
;
A
#
# COMPACT_ATOMS: atom_id res chain seq x y z
N MET A 1 -2.08 -33.67 -39.36
CA MET A 1 -2.69 -34.49 -38.29
C MET A 1 -2.34 -33.83 -36.96
N PHE A 2 -3.26 -33.65 -36.01
CA PHE A 2 -2.97 -33.00 -34.72
C PHE A 2 -2.33 -31.59 -34.81
N GLY A 3 -2.68 -30.81 -35.85
CA GLY A 3 -2.07 -29.49 -36.10
C GLY A 3 -0.67 -29.54 -36.73
N LEU A 4 -0.05 -30.72 -36.88
CA LEU A 4 1.23 -30.92 -37.54
C LEU A 4 1.02 -31.20 -39.04
N ALA A 5 1.76 -30.47 -39.89
CA ALA A 5 1.87 -30.73 -41.32
C ALA A 5 3.13 -31.58 -41.55
N ILE A 6 2.92 -32.86 -41.87
CA ILE A 6 4.01 -33.80 -42.17
C ILE A 6 3.98 -34.05 -43.67
N ASP A 7 5.09 -33.75 -44.34
CA ASP A 7 5.27 -34.02 -45.75
C ASP A 7 6.01 -35.35 -45.93
N PHE A 8 5.27 -36.43 -46.24
CA PHE A 8 5.86 -37.75 -46.51
C PHE A 8 6.54 -37.84 -47.89
N THR A 9 6.58 -36.75 -48.66
CA THR A 9 7.33 -36.69 -49.92
C THR A 9 8.78 -36.24 -49.71
N GLN A 10 9.10 -35.69 -48.54
CA GLN A 10 10.44 -35.22 -48.18
C GLN A 10 10.88 -35.78 -46.83
N ARG A 11 12.17 -36.09 -46.73
CA ARG A 11 12.83 -36.46 -45.49
C ARG A 11 13.10 -35.21 -44.64
N THR A 12 13.45 -35.39 -43.37
CA THR A 12 13.77 -34.29 -42.45
C THR A 12 14.95 -33.41 -42.87
N ASP A 13 15.80 -33.89 -43.78
CA ASP A 13 16.91 -33.14 -44.39
C ASP A 13 16.51 -32.38 -45.69
N GLY A 14 15.23 -32.41 -46.06
CA GLY A 14 14.68 -31.77 -47.27
C GLY A 14 14.87 -32.57 -48.55
N THR A 15 15.41 -33.79 -48.49
CA THR A 15 15.60 -34.64 -49.68
C THR A 15 14.34 -35.47 -50.00
N PRO A 16 14.07 -35.83 -51.26
CA PRO A 16 12.89 -36.61 -51.62
C PRO A 16 12.86 -38.01 -50.99
N ALA A 17 11.74 -38.39 -50.38
CA ALA A 17 11.50 -39.71 -49.80
C ALA A 17 11.04 -40.73 -50.88
N THR A 18 11.87 -40.93 -51.91
CA THR A 18 11.61 -41.93 -52.97
C THR A 18 11.85 -43.35 -52.49
N LYS A 19 11.29 -44.35 -53.18
CA LYS A 19 11.49 -45.77 -52.85
C LYS A 19 12.97 -46.12 -52.81
N GLU A 20 13.74 -45.72 -53.82
CA GLU A 20 15.17 -45.99 -53.93
C GLU A 20 15.96 -45.35 -52.76
N ALA A 21 15.56 -44.15 -52.32
CA ALA A 21 16.18 -43.47 -51.20
C ALA A 21 15.89 -44.19 -49.87
N ILE A 22 14.66 -44.65 -49.65
CA ILE A 22 14.27 -45.41 -48.45
C ILE A 22 14.91 -46.80 -48.45
N ASP A 23 14.94 -47.49 -49.58
CA ASP A 23 15.61 -48.79 -49.73
C ASP A 23 17.09 -48.69 -49.37
N THR A 24 17.75 -47.65 -49.88
CA THR A 24 19.18 -47.39 -49.60
C THR A 24 19.42 -47.04 -48.13
N LEU A 25 18.53 -46.23 -47.54
CA LEU A 25 18.66 -45.79 -46.14
C LEU A 25 18.47 -46.95 -45.15
N MET A 26 17.48 -47.81 -45.39
CA MET A 26 17.11 -48.89 -44.48
C MET A 26 17.75 -50.23 -44.83
N GLY A 27 18.38 -50.34 -46.01
CA GLY A 27 18.94 -51.59 -46.52
C GLY A 27 17.88 -52.59 -46.98
N PHE A 28 16.71 -52.10 -47.42
CA PHE A 28 15.60 -52.97 -47.83
C PHE A 28 15.90 -53.72 -49.14
N GLY A 29 15.61 -55.02 -49.12
CA GLY A 29 15.62 -55.90 -50.28
C GLY A 29 14.23 -56.10 -50.88
N ALA A 30 14.11 -57.07 -51.79
CA ALA A 30 12.83 -57.40 -52.44
C ALA A 30 11.80 -58.04 -51.49
N ASP A 31 12.22 -58.39 -50.27
CA ASP A 31 11.44 -59.00 -49.20
C ASP A 31 10.86 -58.00 -48.20
N ALA A 32 11.19 -56.70 -48.32
CA ALA A 32 10.64 -55.66 -47.47
C ALA A 32 9.11 -55.58 -47.59
N THR A 33 8.45 -55.60 -46.45
CA THR A 33 7.00 -55.59 -46.33
C THR A 33 6.46 -54.17 -46.35
N ARG A 34 5.13 -54.06 -46.49
CA ARG A 34 4.45 -52.75 -46.39
C ARG A 34 4.71 -52.07 -45.04
N ASP A 35 4.75 -52.84 -43.96
CA ASP A 35 4.93 -52.31 -42.61
C ASP A 35 6.36 -51.76 -42.45
N ASP A 36 7.36 -52.44 -43.03
CA ASP A 36 8.74 -51.95 -43.08
C ASP A 36 8.85 -50.57 -43.75
N TYR A 37 8.12 -50.35 -44.86
CA TYR A 37 8.09 -49.04 -45.51
C TYR A 37 7.32 -47.98 -44.72
N ILE A 38 6.28 -48.35 -43.98
CA ILE A 38 5.54 -47.42 -43.12
C ILE A 38 6.46 -46.94 -42.00
N ASP A 39 7.15 -47.86 -41.32
CA ASP A 39 8.09 -47.53 -40.26
C ASP A 39 9.26 -46.68 -40.77
N ALA A 40 9.79 -47.02 -41.96
CA ALA A 40 10.86 -46.24 -42.59
C ALA A 40 10.42 -44.83 -42.97
N LEU A 41 9.21 -44.65 -43.50
CA LEU A 41 8.69 -43.32 -43.86
C LEU A 41 8.43 -42.47 -42.60
N LEU A 42 7.89 -43.07 -41.53
CA LEU A 42 7.74 -42.40 -40.24
C LEU A 42 9.10 -42.00 -39.67
N GLY A 43 10.08 -42.91 -39.68
CA GLY A 43 11.44 -42.64 -39.21
C GLY A 43 12.23 -41.64 -40.07
N ALA A 44 11.93 -41.49 -41.35
CA ALA A 44 12.66 -40.60 -42.25
C ALA A 44 12.02 -39.21 -42.44
N CYS A 45 10.69 -39.12 -42.36
CA CYS A 45 9.93 -37.91 -42.65
C CYS A 45 9.32 -37.28 -41.39
N ALA A 46 9.22 -38.04 -40.29
CA ALA A 46 8.47 -37.65 -39.10
C ALA A 46 9.22 -38.01 -37.81
N VAL A 47 10.56 -37.84 -37.81
CA VAL A 47 11.48 -38.26 -36.73
C VAL A 47 10.96 -37.86 -35.33
N ASP A 48 10.52 -36.61 -35.17
CA ASP A 48 10.12 -36.07 -33.87
C ASP A 48 8.60 -36.13 -33.63
N VAL A 49 7.82 -36.77 -34.52
CA VAL A 49 6.35 -36.75 -34.40
C VAL A 49 5.88 -37.38 -33.09
N TRP A 50 6.54 -38.45 -32.66
CA TRP A 50 6.18 -39.16 -31.43
C TRP A 50 6.63 -38.42 -30.17
N GLU A 51 7.65 -37.57 -30.27
CA GLU A 51 8.12 -36.72 -29.16
C GLU A 51 7.33 -35.42 -29.03
N THR A 52 6.79 -34.92 -30.16
CA THR A 52 6.06 -33.65 -30.24
C THR A 52 4.55 -33.81 -30.04
N LEU A 53 4.01 -35.03 -30.19
CA LEU A 53 2.59 -35.28 -29.96
C LEU A 53 2.27 -35.20 -28.46
N PRO A 54 1.43 -34.23 -28.04
CA PRO A 54 1.02 -34.13 -26.66
C PRO A 54 0.22 -35.38 -26.25
N THR A 55 0.66 -36.09 -25.20
CA THR A 55 -0.13 -37.17 -24.61
C THR A 55 -1.44 -36.60 -24.06
N PRO A 56 -2.61 -37.11 -24.50
CA PRO A 56 -3.89 -36.71 -23.94
C PRO A 56 -3.97 -37.06 -22.44
N PRO A 57 -4.63 -36.26 -21.59
CA PRO A 57 -4.69 -36.51 -20.14
C PRO A 57 -5.19 -37.90 -19.76
N PHE A 58 -6.19 -38.45 -20.47
CA PHE A 58 -6.70 -39.81 -20.21
C PHE A 58 -5.67 -40.92 -20.46
N TYR A 59 -4.67 -40.67 -21.29
CA TYR A 59 -3.58 -41.59 -21.61
C TYR A 59 -2.26 -41.24 -20.92
N SER A 60 -2.25 -40.24 -20.02
CA SER A 60 -1.04 -39.83 -19.31
C SER A 60 -0.73 -40.69 -18.08
N ILE A 61 -1.64 -41.57 -17.66
CA ILE A 61 -1.42 -42.45 -16.50
C ILE A 61 -0.63 -43.69 -16.95
N PRO A 62 0.56 -43.96 -16.37
CA PRO A 62 1.37 -45.12 -16.75
C PRO A 62 0.63 -46.45 -16.56
N ALA A 63 0.83 -47.39 -17.49
CA ALA A 63 0.27 -48.74 -17.37
C ALA A 63 0.76 -49.49 -16.10
N ALA A 64 1.93 -49.11 -15.59
CA ALA A 64 2.54 -49.66 -14.37
C ALA A 64 1.95 -49.09 -13.06
N THR A 65 1.09 -48.08 -13.12
CA THR A 65 0.41 -47.53 -11.92
C THR A 65 -0.49 -48.62 -11.30
N PRO A 66 -0.48 -48.79 -9.95
CA PRO A 66 -1.37 -49.70 -9.24
C PRO A 66 -2.84 -49.53 -9.65
N GLU A 67 -3.61 -50.62 -9.65
CA GLU A 67 -4.98 -50.63 -10.19
C GLU A 67 -5.92 -49.68 -9.44
N ASP A 68 -5.81 -49.62 -8.12
CA ASP A 68 -6.56 -48.73 -7.24
C ASP A 68 -6.22 -47.26 -7.52
N GLU A 69 -4.93 -46.92 -7.55
CA GLU A 69 -4.45 -45.56 -7.84
C GLU A 69 -4.81 -45.13 -9.27
N ARG A 70 -4.70 -46.03 -10.24
CA ARG A 70 -5.09 -45.77 -11.64
C ARG A 70 -6.59 -45.53 -11.77
N THR A 71 -7.40 -46.31 -11.06
CA THR A 71 -8.86 -46.16 -11.05
C THR A 71 -9.26 -44.81 -10.46
N GLU A 72 -8.66 -44.42 -9.34
CA GLU A 72 -8.90 -43.12 -8.72
C GLU A 72 -8.52 -41.96 -9.65
N ARG A 73 -7.32 -41.99 -10.25
CA ARG A 73 -6.87 -40.95 -11.17
C ARG A 73 -7.74 -40.83 -12.42
N LEU A 74 -8.18 -41.96 -12.99
CA LEU A 74 -9.11 -41.96 -14.13
C LEU A 74 -10.49 -41.42 -13.76
N SER A 75 -10.95 -41.72 -12.54
CA SER A 75 -12.19 -41.14 -12.00
C SER A 75 -12.07 -39.61 -11.90
N ILE A 76 -10.97 -39.11 -11.32
CA ILE A 76 -10.69 -37.66 -11.22
C ILE A 76 -10.64 -37.02 -12.61
N LEU A 77 -9.92 -37.60 -13.56
CA LEU A 77 -9.85 -37.09 -14.94
C LEU A 77 -11.22 -37.02 -15.61
N THR A 78 -12.05 -38.05 -15.41
CA THR A 78 -13.42 -38.10 -15.95
C THR A 78 -14.27 -36.99 -15.37
N GLN A 79 -14.25 -36.82 -14.04
CA GLN A 79 -14.99 -35.76 -13.34
C GLN A 79 -14.48 -34.38 -13.74
N PHE A 80 -13.17 -34.21 -13.87
CA PHE A 80 -12.55 -32.94 -14.26
C PHE A 80 -12.88 -32.55 -15.70
N PHE A 81 -12.90 -33.53 -16.63
CA PHE A 81 -13.36 -33.30 -18.00
C PHE A 81 -14.85 -32.90 -18.04
N LEU A 82 -15.70 -33.64 -17.31
CA LEU A 82 -17.12 -33.30 -17.18
C LEU A 82 -17.35 -31.90 -16.60
N ALA A 83 -16.53 -31.48 -15.63
CA ALA A 83 -16.59 -30.14 -15.07
C ALA A 83 -16.27 -29.07 -16.12
N ASN A 84 -15.21 -29.24 -16.92
CA ASN A 84 -14.85 -28.34 -18.02
C ASN A 84 -15.95 -28.31 -19.09
N LEU A 85 -16.51 -29.46 -19.46
CA LEU A 85 -17.65 -29.57 -20.38
C LEU A 85 -18.88 -28.82 -19.84
N ASN A 86 -19.21 -29.00 -18.56
CA ASN A 86 -20.36 -28.35 -17.94
C ASN A 86 -20.18 -26.81 -17.87
N VAL A 87 -19.01 -26.34 -17.48
CA VAL A 87 -18.66 -24.90 -17.48
C VAL A 87 -18.79 -24.31 -18.88
N TYR A 88 -18.27 -25.00 -19.91
CA TYR A 88 -18.40 -24.57 -21.30
C TYR A 88 -19.87 -24.48 -21.74
N CYS A 89 -20.66 -25.53 -21.47
CA CYS A 89 -22.08 -25.56 -21.79
C CYS A 89 -22.84 -24.42 -21.09
N LYS A 90 -22.49 -24.12 -19.84
CA LYS A 90 -23.08 -23.00 -19.08
C LYS A 90 -22.71 -21.64 -19.68
N ALA A 91 -21.44 -21.41 -19.98
CA ALA A 91 -20.95 -20.16 -20.53
C ALA A 91 -21.54 -19.83 -21.90
N ARG A 92 -21.81 -20.85 -22.73
CA ARG A 92 -22.40 -20.71 -24.07
C ARG A 92 -23.93 -20.82 -24.09
N GLY A 93 -24.57 -20.99 -22.93
CA GLY A 93 -26.02 -21.16 -22.84
C GLY A 93 -26.52 -22.44 -23.52
N ILE A 94 -25.70 -23.48 -23.63
CA ILE A 94 -26.09 -24.80 -24.19
C ILE A 94 -26.88 -25.60 -23.16
N SER A 95 -26.50 -25.52 -21.88
CA SER A 95 -27.27 -26.05 -20.75
C SER A 95 -27.04 -25.19 -19.52
N THR A 96 -27.98 -25.22 -18.58
CA THR A 96 -27.86 -24.54 -17.28
C THR A 96 -27.81 -25.51 -16.11
N GLN A 97 -27.82 -26.81 -16.37
CA GLN A 97 -27.90 -27.86 -15.35
C GLN A 97 -26.54 -28.18 -14.74
N ASN A 98 -26.54 -28.81 -13.57
CA ASN A 98 -25.33 -29.38 -12.98
C ASN A 98 -25.20 -30.85 -13.43
N PHE A 99 -24.24 -31.14 -14.31
CA PHE A 99 -24.05 -32.48 -14.87
C PHE A 99 -23.66 -33.51 -13.80
N GLY A 100 -22.89 -33.12 -12.78
CA GLY A 100 -22.56 -34.00 -11.66
C GLY A 100 -23.80 -34.41 -10.89
N ALA A 101 -24.68 -33.45 -10.55
CA ALA A 101 -25.93 -33.75 -9.84
C ALA A 101 -26.87 -34.66 -10.66
N ILE A 102 -26.88 -34.53 -11.99
CA ILE A 102 -27.66 -35.42 -12.87
C ILE A 102 -27.12 -36.85 -12.81
N LEU A 103 -25.80 -37.01 -12.89
CA LEU A 103 -25.13 -38.31 -12.84
C LEU A 103 -25.30 -38.96 -11.45
N ASP A 104 -25.11 -38.21 -10.37
CA ASP A 104 -25.28 -38.69 -8.99
C ASP A 104 -26.72 -39.16 -8.72
N ALA A 105 -27.71 -38.49 -9.31
CA ALA A 105 -29.12 -38.84 -9.16
C ALA A 105 -29.54 -40.06 -10.01
N SER A 106 -28.72 -40.50 -10.97
CA SER A 106 -29.04 -41.59 -11.90
C SER A 106 -27.93 -42.64 -11.96
N PRO A 107 -28.06 -43.73 -11.16
CA PRO A 107 -27.11 -44.84 -11.20
C PRO A 107 -26.95 -45.44 -12.60
N ASP A 108 -28.04 -45.51 -13.38
CA ASP A 108 -28.02 -46.06 -14.74
C ASP A 108 -27.17 -45.20 -15.69
N LEU A 109 -27.32 -43.87 -15.65
CA LEU A 109 -26.49 -42.96 -16.45
C LEU A 109 -25.03 -43.00 -16.01
N SER A 110 -24.77 -43.02 -14.70
CA SER A 110 -23.42 -43.11 -14.15
C SER A 110 -22.72 -44.42 -14.55
N ASN A 111 -23.38 -45.57 -14.41
CA ASN A 111 -22.83 -46.86 -14.83
C ASN A 111 -22.59 -46.92 -16.34
N SER A 112 -23.49 -46.34 -17.14
CA SER A 112 -23.33 -46.28 -18.60
C SER A 112 -22.13 -45.43 -19.00
N LEU A 113 -21.91 -44.29 -18.33
CA LEU A 113 -20.74 -43.45 -18.56
C LEU A 113 -19.44 -44.16 -18.17
N VAL A 114 -19.40 -44.85 -17.03
CA VAL A 114 -18.23 -45.63 -16.59
C VAL A 114 -17.90 -46.73 -17.61
N SER A 115 -18.92 -47.47 -18.07
CA SER A 115 -18.74 -48.50 -19.10
C SER A 115 -18.22 -47.92 -20.41
N LEU A 116 -18.70 -46.74 -20.81
CA LEU A 116 -18.25 -46.04 -22.01
C LEU A 116 -16.77 -45.65 -21.90
N VAL A 117 -16.36 -45.01 -20.81
CA VAL A 117 -14.98 -44.58 -20.59
C VAL A 117 -14.04 -45.79 -20.54
N SER A 118 -14.43 -46.84 -19.81
CA SER A 118 -13.66 -48.09 -19.75
C SER A 118 -13.49 -48.74 -21.13
N THR A 119 -14.55 -48.77 -21.95
CA THR A 119 -14.49 -49.32 -23.31
C THR A 119 -13.57 -48.49 -24.21
N ALA A 120 -13.74 -47.16 -24.19
CA ALA A 120 -12.93 -46.25 -25.00
C ALA A 120 -11.44 -46.36 -24.66
N LEU A 121 -11.09 -46.40 -23.37
CA LEU A 121 -9.72 -46.60 -22.92
C LEU A 121 -9.16 -47.96 -23.38
N THR A 122 -9.94 -49.04 -23.24
CA THR A 122 -9.54 -50.40 -23.64
C THR A 122 -9.24 -50.49 -25.14
N ASN A 123 -10.02 -49.79 -25.96
CA ASN A 123 -9.90 -49.81 -27.41
C ASN A 123 -8.90 -48.77 -27.96
N GLY A 124 -8.36 -47.89 -27.12
CA GLY A 124 -7.51 -46.79 -27.56
C GLY A 124 -8.26 -45.68 -28.32
N GLU A 125 -9.54 -45.46 -27.98
CA GLU A 125 -10.41 -44.48 -28.63
C GLU A 125 -10.32 -43.07 -28.01
N ASP A 126 -10.88 -42.07 -28.70
CA ASP A 126 -10.97 -40.69 -28.22
C ASP A 126 -12.02 -40.57 -27.08
N VAL A 127 -11.54 -40.63 -25.83
CA VAL A 127 -12.38 -40.62 -24.62
C VAL A 127 -13.19 -39.33 -24.50
N GLU A 128 -12.57 -38.17 -24.74
CA GLU A 128 -13.22 -36.86 -24.66
C GLU A 128 -14.40 -36.76 -25.64
N ARG A 129 -14.21 -37.27 -26.87
CA ARG A 129 -15.28 -37.35 -27.89
C ARG A 129 -16.37 -38.32 -27.46
N ALA A 130 -16.00 -39.48 -26.92
CA ALA A 130 -16.97 -40.46 -26.44
C ALA A 130 -17.88 -39.84 -25.37
N ILE A 131 -17.32 -39.12 -24.40
CA ILE A 131 -18.08 -38.44 -23.34
C ILE A 131 -19.00 -37.36 -23.93
N CYS A 132 -18.53 -36.53 -24.87
CA CYS A 132 -19.39 -35.52 -25.51
C CYS A 132 -20.55 -36.16 -26.28
N ASN A 133 -20.28 -37.25 -27.00
CA ASN A 133 -21.31 -38.01 -27.70
C ASN A 133 -22.32 -38.63 -26.73
N PHE A 134 -21.86 -39.12 -25.58
CA PHE A 134 -22.73 -39.61 -24.52
C PHE A 134 -23.69 -38.54 -24.01
N CYS A 135 -23.20 -37.32 -23.78
CA CYS A 135 -24.07 -36.20 -23.42
C CYS A 135 -25.07 -35.86 -24.53
N ASN A 136 -24.67 -35.91 -25.80
CA ASN A 136 -25.57 -35.69 -26.94
C ASN A 136 -26.69 -36.74 -27.03
N VAL A 137 -26.35 -38.03 -26.87
CA VAL A 137 -27.32 -39.13 -26.86
C VAL A 137 -28.30 -38.99 -25.70
N ASN A 138 -27.84 -38.49 -24.56
CA ASN A 138 -28.64 -38.24 -23.37
C ASN A 138 -29.04 -36.75 -23.23
N SER A 139 -29.21 -36.04 -24.36
CA SER A 139 -29.41 -34.59 -24.39
C SER A 139 -30.60 -34.12 -23.55
N ASP A 140 -31.69 -34.89 -23.52
CA ASP A 140 -32.86 -34.60 -22.68
C ASP A 140 -32.50 -34.61 -21.18
N ALA A 141 -31.74 -35.61 -20.72
CA ALA A 141 -31.31 -35.72 -19.33
C ALA A 141 -30.36 -34.58 -18.93
N PHE A 142 -29.48 -34.15 -19.84
CA PHE A 142 -28.56 -33.02 -19.62
C PHE A 142 -29.17 -31.65 -19.95
N HIS A 143 -30.43 -31.62 -20.42
CA HIS A 143 -31.13 -30.43 -20.88
C HIS A 143 -30.31 -29.61 -21.89
N LEU A 144 -29.71 -30.28 -22.86
CA LEU A 144 -28.94 -29.62 -23.91
C LEU A 144 -29.90 -28.96 -24.90
N LEU A 145 -29.79 -27.64 -25.06
CA LEU A 145 -30.59 -26.88 -26.03
C LEU A 145 -30.16 -27.15 -27.49
N ARG A 146 -28.93 -27.62 -27.68
CA ARG A 146 -28.38 -28.10 -28.95
C ARG A 146 -27.31 -29.15 -28.70
N ALA A 147 -27.03 -29.97 -29.70
CA ALA A 147 -25.90 -30.90 -29.63
C ALA A 147 -24.56 -30.17 -29.51
N ILE A 148 -23.64 -30.79 -28.77
CA ILE A 148 -22.21 -30.46 -28.71
C ILE A 148 -21.59 -30.91 -30.03
N ASN A 149 -21.12 -29.96 -30.83
CA ASN A 149 -20.55 -30.20 -32.15
C ASN A 149 -19.01 -30.34 -32.12
N ALA A 150 -18.39 -30.49 -33.28
CA ALA A 150 -16.94 -30.66 -33.38
C ALA A 150 -16.14 -29.45 -32.88
N ASP A 151 -16.63 -28.24 -33.13
CA ASP A 151 -15.97 -27.00 -32.69
C ASP A 151 -16.06 -26.84 -31.17
N ASP A 152 -17.22 -27.18 -30.58
CA ASP A 152 -17.40 -27.23 -29.13
C ASP A 152 -16.41 -28.22 -28.51
N LEU A 153 -16.34 -29.44 -29.06
CA LEU A 153 -15.40 -30.48 -28.60
C LEU A 153 -13.95 -30.00 -28.66
N THR A 154 -13.53 -29.34 -29.74
CA THR A 154 -12.19 -28.76 -29.85
C THR A 154 -11.94 -27.73 -28.75
N ALA A 155 -12.87 -26.82 -28.49
CA ALA A 155 -12.72 -25.79 -27.46
C ALA A 155 -12.69 -26.37 -26.04
N ILE A 156 -13.56 -27.35 -25.75
CA ILE A 156 -13.63 -28.05 -24.46
C ILE A 156 -12.31 -28.79 -24.22
N ARG A 157 -11.81 -29.51 -25.23
CA ARG A 157 -10.55 -30.26 -25.15
C ARG A 157 -9.37 -29.34 -24.86
N GLN A 158 -9.21 -28.27 -25.64
CA GLN A 158 -8.12 -27.30 -25.41
C GLN A 158 -8.17 -26.71 -24.01
N THR A 159 -9.38 -26.40 -23.51
CA THR A 159 -9.56 -25.86 -22.16
C THR A 159 -9.24 -26.90 -21.10
N PHE A 160 -9.76 -28.12 -21.21
CA PHE A 160 -9.48 -29.23 -20.31
C PHE A 160 -7.97 -29.55 -20.25
N GLU A 161 -7.32 -29.73 -21.39
CA GLU A 161 -5.89 -30.05 -21.47
C GLU A 161 -5.04 -28.96 -20.82
N ARG A 162 -5.31 -27.69 -21.15
CA ARG A 162 -4.59 -26.56 -20.57
C ARG A 162 -4.80 -26.51 -19.06
N THR A 163 -6.05 -26.53 -18.59
CA THR A 163 -6.36 -26.42 -17.16
C THR A 163 -5.77 -27.58 -16.38
N TYR A 164 -5.93 -28.83 -16.87
CA TYR A 164 -5.39 -30.02 -16.22
C TYR A 164 -3.86 -29.91 -16.10
N ARG A 165 -3.17 -29.59 -17.19
CA ARG A 165 -1.71 -29.42 -17.16
C ARG A 165 -1.28 -28.30 -16.24
N THR A 166 -1.99 -27.18 -16.21
CA THR A 166 -1.68 -26.07 -15.29
C THR A 166 -1.78 -26.50 -13.83
N VAL A 167 -2.85 -27.20 -13.45
CA VAL A 167 -3.06 -27.59 -12.04
C VAL A 167 -2.18 -28.78 -11.61
N THR A 168 -1.68 -29.58 -12.54
CA THR A 168 -0.76 -30.71 -12.26
C THR A 168 0.70 -30.41 -12.59
N ALA A 169 1.04 -29.20 -13.07
CA ALA A 169 2.41 -28.85 -13.48
C ALA A 169 3.38 -28.78 -12.30
N THR A 170 2.88 -28.46 -11.11
CA THR A 170 3.69 -28.33 -9.90
C THR A 170 3.17 -29.29 -8.84
N ALA A 171 4.06 -29.71 -7.93
CA ALA A 171 3.66 -30.47 -6.74
C ALA A 171 2.93 -29.61 -5.69
N GLU A 172 2.68 -28.33 -6.00
CA GLU A 172 2.08 -27.36 -5.08
C GLU A 172 0.57 -27.50 -4.94
N ASN A 173 -0.07 -28.28 -5.83
CA ASN A 173 -1.48 -28.63 -5.70
C ASN A 173 -1.64 -30.09 -5.27
N PRO A 174 -1.62 -30.38 -3.96
CA PRO A 174 -1.74 -31.75 -3.44
C PRO A 174 -3.18 -32.30 -3.52
N HIS A 175 -4.16 -31.49 -3.92
CA HIS A 175 -5.58 -31.78 -3.82
C HIS A 175 -6.29 -31.57 -5.17
N MET A 176 -7.20 -32.48 -5.51
CA MET A 176 -7.99 -32.42 -6.75
C MET A 176 -9.49 -32.28 -6.45
N ASP A 177 -9.84 -31.75 -5.28
CA ASP A 177 -11.21 -31.70 -4.77
C ASP A 177 -12.04 -30.58 -5.41
N ASP A 178 -11.50 -29.36 -5.48
CA ASP A 178 -12.23 -28.17 -5.95
C ASP A 178 -11.37 -27.26 -6.82
N PHE A 179 -11.94 -26.72 -7.91
CA PHE A 179 -11.28 -25.82 -8.84
C PHE A 179 -12.16 -24.65 -9.26
N MET A 180 -11.56 -23.46 -9.36
CA MET A 180 -12.18 -22.29 -9.99
C MET A 180 -11.71 -22.19 -11.45
N ILE A 181 -12.64 -22.37 -12.38
CA ILE A 181 -12.38 -22.27 -13.82
C ILE A 181 -13.05 -20.99 -14.33
N LEU A 182 -12.27 -20.10 -14.93
CA LEU A 182 -12.78 -18.91 -15.60
C LEU A 182 -12.92 -19.18 -17.11
N ASP A 183 -14.15 -19.19 -17.62
CA ASP A 183 -14.41 -19.21 -19.05
C ASP A 183 -14.41 -17.77 -19.61
N HIS A 184 -13.51 -17.51 -20.56
CA HIS A 184 -13.36 -16.19 -21.17
C HIS A 184 -14.43 -15.85 -22.22
N GLY A 185 -15.30 -16.81 -22.56
CA GLY A 185 -16.39 -16.65 -23.52
C GLY A 185 -17.66 -16.06 -22.91
N ALA A 186 -17.74 -15.90 -21.58
CA ALA A 186 -18.82 -15.19 -20.92
C ALA A 186 -18.79 -13.69 -21.32
N THR A 187 -19.94 -13.14 -21.71
CA THR A 187 -20.08 -11.73 -22.13
C THR A 187 -21.24 -11.05 -21.40
N GLY A 188 -21.25 -9.71 -21.38
CA GLY A 188 -22.32 -8.91 -20.77
C GLY A 188 -22.27 -8.83 -19.24
N GLY A 189 -23.38 -8.42 -18.61
CA GLY A 189 -23.47 -8.18 -17.15
C GLY A 189 -23.25 -9.40 -16.24
N THR A 190 -23.07 -10.58 -16.84
CA THR A 190 -22.69 -11.83 -16.14
C THR A 190 -21.17 -12.05 -16.11
N ALA A 191 -20.38 -11.35 -16.92
CA ALA A 191 -18.92 -11.42 -16.93
C ALA A 191 -18.33 -10.49 -15.86
N LYS A 192 -18.43 -10.92 -14.59
CA LYS A 192 -17.92 -10.15 -13.43
C LYS A 192 -16.46 -10.43 -13.10
N PHE A 193 -15.91 -11.52 -13.63
CA PHE A 193 -14.56 -11.97 -13.36
C PHE A 193 -13.66 -11.73 -14.56
N VAL A 194 -12.43 -11.33 -14.29
CA VAL A 194 -11.38 -11.03 -15.27
C VAL A 194 -10.08 -11.70 -14.85
N THR A 195 -9.11 -11.80 -15.77
CA THR A 195 -7.73 -12.12 -15.41
C THR A 195 -6.90 -10.85 -15.31
N HIS A 196 -6.10 -10.75 -14.24
CA HIS A 196 -5.10 -9.70 -14.10
C HIS A 196 -3.89 -10.24 -13.33
N GLN A 197 -2.68 -10.05 -13.87
CA GLN A 197 -1.42 -10.47 -13.23
C GLN A 197 -1.43 -11.94 -12.76
N GLY A 198 -1.93 -12.85 -13.60
CA GLY A 198 -2.00 -14.28 -13.28
C GLY A 198 -3.06 -14.66 -12.25
N SER A 199 -3.94 -13.74 -11.85
CA SER A 199 -5.01 -13.97 -10.88
C SER A 199 -6.38 -13.89 -11.54
N ILE A 200 -7.35 -14.64 -11.00
CA ILE A 200 -8.79 -14.44 -11.28
C ILE A 200 -9.28 -13.34 -10.34
N CYS A 201 -9.78 -12.25 -10.90
CA CYS A 201 -10.12 -11.04 -10.18
C CYS A 201 -11.58 -10.64 -10.41
N VAL A 202 -12.12 -9.85 -9.48
CA VAL A 202 -13.40 -9.15 -9.60
C VAL A 202 -13.17 -7.68 -9.31
N ASN A 203 -13.94 -6.79 -9.95
CA ASN A 203 -13.90 -5.37 -9.62
C ASN A 203 -14.25 -5.16 -8.15
N PHE A 204 -13.36 -4.51 -7.38
CA PHE A 204 -13.59 -4.25 -5.95
C PHE A 204 -14.89 -3.50 -5.68
N ALA A 205 -15.32 -2.62 -6.60
CA ALA A 205 -16.60 -1.93 -6.49
C ALA A 205 -17.81 -2.89 -6.47
N GLU A 206 -17.69 -4.12 -6.95
CA GLU A 206 -18.76 -5.14 -6.87
C GLU A 206 -18.87 -5.78 -5.49
N ILE A 207 -17.82 -5.75 -4.67
CA ILE A 207 -17.75 -6.46 -3.39
C ILE A 207 -17.59 -5.55 -2.17
N ILE A 208 -17.37 -4.25 -2.37
CA ILE A 208 -17.26 -3.29 -1.28
C ILE A 208 -18.54 -3.25 -0.44
N ASP A 209 -18.36 -3.12 0.87
CA ASP A 209 -19.46 -2.96 1.82
C ASP A 209 -20.36 -1.76 1.43
N PRO A 210 -21.69 -1.94 1.36
CA PRO A 210 -22.61 -0.88 0.95
C PRO A 210 -22.59 0.36 1.85
N VAL A 211 -22.34 0.19 3.15
CA VAL A 211 -22.26 1.32 4.09
C VAL A 211 -20.98 2.11 3.82
N ALA A 212 -19.85 1.43 3.65
CA ALA A 212 -18.59 2.07 3.27
C ALA A 212 -18.69 2.79 1.92
N ALA A 213 -19.38 2.20 0.94
CA ALA A 213 -19.59 2.80 -0.38
C ALA A 213 -20.52 4.02 -0.34
N SER A 214 -21.47 4.08 0.61
CA SER A 214 -22.45 5.16 0.72
C SER A 214 -21.85 6.54 0.99
N SER A 215 -20.62 6.59 1.52
CA SER A 215 -19.89 7.84 1.70
C SER A 215 -19.46 8.47 0.38
N ASN A 216 -19.37 7.69 -0.70
CA ASN A 216 -18.96 8.14 -2.04
C ASN A 216 -19.68 7.35 -3.16
N PRO A 217 -21.02 7.48 -3.28
CA PRO A 217 -21.81 6.61 -4.15
C PRO A 217 -21.46 6.80 -5.63
N ASP A 218 -21.22 8.04 -6.05
CA ASP A 218 -20.91 8.38 -7.45
C ASP A 218 -19.55 7.81 -7.90
N TYR A 219 -18.55 7.79 -7.00
CA TYR A 219 -17.23 7.24 -7.29
C TYR A 219 -17.27 5.75 -7.60
N PHE A 220 -17.98 4.95 -6.79
CA PHE A 220 -18.09 3.52 -7.05
C PHE A 220 -19.03 3.23 -8.22
N ALA A 221 -20.02 4.07 -8.48
CA ALA A 221 -20.87 3.96 -9.67
C ALA A 221 -20.08 4.21 -10.97
N SER A 222 -19.18 5.22 -10.98
CA SER A 222 -18.32 5.48 -12.13
C SER A 222 -17.35 4.33 -12.36
N ILE A 223 -16.70 3.81 -11.32
CA ILE A 223 -15.79 2.64 -11.44
C ILE A 223 -16.49 1.43 -12.05
N ARG A 224 -17.72 1.12 -11.63
CA ARG A 224 -18.48 -0.01 -12.21
C ARG A 224 -18.79 0.22 -13.69
N THR A 225 -19.13 1.46 -14.06
CA THR A 225 -19.41 1.85 -15.44
C THR A 225 -18.16 1.73 -16.31
N ASP A 226 -17.03 2.24 -15.83
CA ASP A 226 -15.74 2.17 -16.54
C ASP A 226 -15.29 0.71 -16.69
N PHE A 227 -15.44 -0.08 -15.63
CA PHE A 227 -15.05 -1.49 -15.64
C PHE A 227 -15.91 -2.34 -16.58
N ALA A 228 -17.16 -1.97 -16.84
CA ALA A 228 -18.00 -2.68 -17.80
C ALA A 228 -17.43 -2.67 -19.23
N ALA A 229 -16.52 -1.73 -19.54
CA ALA A 229 -15.83 -1.66 -20.82
C ALA A 229 -14.47 -2.39 -20.85
N HIS A 230 -14.00 -2.94 -19.73
CA HIS A 230 -12.72 -3.62 -19.68
C HIS A 230 -12.75 -5.00 -20.37
N PRO A 231 -11.65 -5.41 -21.03
CA PRO A 231 -11.51 -6.76 -21.55
C PRO A 231 -11.47 -7.78 -20.42
N THR A 232 -11.83 -9.03 -20.73
CA THR A 232 -11.76 -10.16 -19.79
C THR A 232 -10.33 -10.45 -19.32
N GLU A 233 -9.32 -10.00 -20.07
CA GLU A 233 -7.92 -10.05 -19.68
C GLU A 233 -7.36 -8.61 -19.57
N ILE A 234 -7.08 -8.19 -18.35
CA ILE A 234 -6.52 -6.87 -18.06
C ILE A 234 -5.00 -6.95 -18.18
N PRO A 235 -4.36 -6.07 -18.99
CA PRO A 235 -2.91 -6.04 -19.13
C PRO A 235 -2.19 -6.02 -17.78
N HIS A 236 -1.09 -6.76 -17.66
CA HIS A 236 -0.30 -6.82 -16.43
C HIS A 236 0.40 -5.48 -16.08
N ARG A 237 0.37 -4.50 -16.99
CA ARG A 237 0.96 -3.16 -16.86
C ARG A 237 -0.06 -2.08 -17.22
N ASN A 238 0.06 -0.93 -16.58
CA ASN A 238 -0.73 0.26 -16.90
C ASN A 238 -0.01 1.05 -18.00
N GLU A 239 -0.42 0.87 -19.25
CA GLU A 239 0.20 1.55 -20.40
C GLU A 239 0.15 3.08 -20.27
N SER A 240 -0.92 3.62 -19.70
CA SER A 240 -1.08 5.06 -19.42
C SER A 240 -0.03 5.63 -18.46
N VAL A 241 0.59 4.78 -17.62
CA VAL A 241 1.65 5.17 -16.68
C VAL A 241 3.04 5.02 -17.32
N LEU A 242 3.19 4.11 -18.29
CA LEU A 242 4.47 3.82 -18.95
C LEU A 242 4.74 4.71 -20.17
N GLY A 243 3.68 5.21 -20.82
CA GLY A 243 3.78 6.00 -22.04
C GLY A 243 3.80 7.53 -21.84
N GLY A 244 3.66 8.02 -20.61
CA GLY A 244 3.62 9.45 -20.31
C GLY A 244 4.65 9.84 -19.27
N ASP A 245 5.60 10.69 -19.65
CA ASP A 245 6.28 11.53 -18.68
C ASP A 245 5.20 12.35 -17.98
N VAL A 246 4.93 12.05 -16.71
CA VAL A 246 4.02 12.87 -15.92
C VAL A 246 4.78 14.16 -15.59
N GLU A 247 4.61 15.16 -16.43
CA GLU A 247 5.19 16.48 -16.23
C GLU A 247 4.47 17.17 -15.07
N VAL A 248 5.03 17.04 -13.86
CA VAL A 248 4.59 17.76 -12.67
C VAL A 248 5.54 18.92 -12.46
N GLY A 249 5.03 20.16 -12.52
CA GLY A 249 5.83 21.33 -12.17
C GLY A 249 6.39 21.20 -10.74
N VAL A 250 7.67 21.56 -10.55
CA VAL A 250 8.38 21.40 -9.27
C VAL A 250 7.63 22.06 -8.12
N GLU A 251 7.04 23.22 -8.34
CA GLU A 251 6.21 23.93 -7.34
C GLU A 251 4.99 23.11 -6.91
N THR A 252 4.28 22.51 -7.87
CA THR A 252 3.11 21.66 -7.60
C THR A 252 3.52 20.38 -6.88
N LEU A 253 4.67 19.82 -7.24
CA LEU A 253 5.23 18.64 -6.59
C LEU A 253 5.56 18.96 -5.13
N LEU A 254 6.34 20.03 -4.88
CA LEU A 254 6.75 20.46 -3.54
C LEU A 254 5.58 20.88 -2.66
N ALA A 255 4.49 21.40 -3.22
CA ALA A 255 3.27 21.73 -2.47
C ALA A 255 2.49 20.48 -2.03
N ARG A 256 2.65 19.33 -2.71
CA ARG A 256 1.82 18.13 -2.48
C ARG A 256 2.52 17.02 -1.70
N ILE A 257 3.85 16.98 -1.69
CA ILE A 257 4.60 15.90 -1.06
C ILE A 257 5.10 16.27 0.33
N ASN A 258 5.16 15.29 1.22
CA ASN A 258 5.85 15.40 2.51
C ASN A 258 7.31 14.92 2.41
N GLU A 259 8.06 15.01 3.49
CA GLU A 259 9.48 14.63 3.54
C GLU A 259 9.73 13.17 3.17
N LYS A 260 8.90 12.25 3.67
CA LYS A 260 9.04 10.81 3.37
C LYS A 260 8.78 10.52 1.90
N GLN A 261 7.86 11.26 1.28
CA GLN A 261 7.57 11.15 -0.15
C GLN A 261 8.69 11.79 -0.98
N PHE A 262 9.22 12.93 -0.55
CA PHE A 262 10.39 13.55 -1.17
C PHE A 262 11.56 12.58 -1.22
N GLU A 263 11.84 11.86 -0.13
CA GLU A 263 12.91 10.86 -0.08
C GLU A 263 12.72 9.66 -1.00
N ARG A 264 11.49 9.41 -1.45
CA ARG A 264 11.17 8.34 -2.40
C ARG A 264 11.22 8.80 -3.86
N LEU A 265 11.40 10.10 -4.12
CA LEU A 265 11.51 10.59 -5.49
C LEU A 265 12.76 10.04 -6.19
N PRO A 266 12.70 9.82 -7.52
CA PRO A 266 13.88 9.54 -8.32
C PRO A 266 14.94 10.63 -8.15
N THR A 267 16.23 10.25 -8.26
CA THR A 267 17.36 11.18 -8.06
C THR A 267 17.24 12.45 -8.90
N ALA A 268 16.90 12.33 -10.18
CA ALA A 268 16.73 13.48 -11.08
C ALA A 268 15.63 14.45 -10.61
N ALA A 269 14.52 13.92 -10.08
CA ALA A 269 13.44 14.74 -9.53
C ALA A 269 13.86 15.43 -8.21
N LYS A 270 14.63 14.74 -7.36
CA LYS A 270 15.22 15.37 -6.16
C LYS A 270 16.16 16.50 -6.54
N GLU A 271 17.07 16.30 -7.49
CA GLU A 271 18.01 17.32 -7.97
C GLU A 271 17.28 18.52 -8.56
N ALA A 272 16.25 18.29 -9.38
CA ALA A 272 15.42 19.36 -9.94
C ALA A 272 14.68 20.16 -8.84
N CYS A 273 14.19 19.47 -7.80
CA CYS A 273 13.59 20.14 -6.64
C CYS A 273 14.62 20.96 -5.86
N LEU A 274 15.79 20.37 -5.54
CA LEU A 274 16.87 21.02 -4.80
C LEU A 274 17.39 22.28 -5.51
N ALA A 275 17.41 22.28 -6.84
CA ALA A 275 17.82 23.43 -7.63
C ALA A 275 16.74 24.53 -7.74
N HIS A 276 15.51 24.27 -7.28
CA HIS A 276 14.40 25.21 -7.41
C HIS A 276 14.30 26.14 -6.19
N PRO A 277 14.13 27.47 -6.37
CA PRO A 277 14.05 28.42 -5.25
C PRO A 277 12.95 28.11 -4.22
N SER A 278 11.82 27.54 -4.67
CA SER A 278 10.73 27.13 -3.76
C SER A 278 11.13 26.03 -2.77
N PHE A 279 12.19 25.27 -3.07
CA PHE A 279 12.72 24.28 -2.12
C PHE A 279 13.42 24.95 -0.94
N GLU A 280 14.18 26.04 -1.17
CA GLU A 280 14.80 26.82 -0.09
C GLU A 280 13.75 27.35 0.89
N ALA A 281 12.66 27.93 0.36
CA ALA A 281 11.55 28.41 1.18
C ALA A 281 10.89 27.28 1.99
N ARG A 282 10.64 26.13 1.36
CA ARG A 282 10.08 24.96 2.05
C ARG A 282 11.02 24.44 3.14
N HIS A 283 12.31 24.32 2.85
CA HIS A 283 13.31 23.82 3.79
C HIS A 283 13.43 24.76 4.99
N PHE A 284 13.49 26.07 4.75
CA PHE A 284 13.49 27.10 5.78
C PHE A 284 12.28 27.00 6.72
N LEU A 285 11.07 26.89 6.15
CA LEU A 285 9.84 26.72 6.93
C LEU A 285 9.87 25.44 7.77
N GLN A 286 10.37 24.33 7.21
CA GLN A 286 10.50 23.07 7.95
C GLN A 286 11.49 23.17 9.12
N ASP A 287 12.64 23.82 8.92
CA ASP A 287 13.63 23.98 9.99
C ASP A 287 13.07 24.82 11.14
N VAL A 288 12.35 25.90 10.83
CA VAL A 288 11.62 26.69 11.82
C VAL A 288 10.57 25.84 12.54
N ALA A 289 9.76 25.07 11.80
CA ALA A 289 8.73 24.20 12.36
C ALA A 289 9.27 23.14 13.32
N LYS A 290 10.46 22.61 13.00
CA LYS A 290 11.18 21.59 13.77
C LYS A 290 12.10 22.17 14.84
N GLY A 291 12.11 23.49 15.04
CA GLY A 291 12.93 24.15 16.05
C GLY A 291 14.44 24.06 15.78
N ARG A 292 14.84 23.92 14.52
CA ARG A 292 16.24 23.88 14.03
C ARG A 292 16.74 25.30 13.76
N GLN A 293 16.92 26.05 14.84
CA GLN A 293 17.17 27.48 14.78
C GLN A 293 18.49 27.83 14.07
N GLU A 294 19.55 27.06 14.31
CA GLU A 294 20.87 27.33 13.72
C GLU A 294 20.86 27.06 12.21
N GLU A 295 20.19 25.99 11.78
CA GLU A 295 20.02 25.65 10.37
C GLU A 295 19.15 26.69 9.64
N ALA A 296 18.03 27.10 10.26
CA ALA A 296 17.17 28.15 9.72
C ALA A 296 17.92 29.49 9.60
N GLU A 297 18.68 29.89 10.62
CA GLU A 297 19.49 31.11 10.61
C GLU A 297 20.62 31.02 9.56
N GLY A 298 21.25 29.85 9.43
CA GLY A 298 22.26 29.57 8.41
C GLY A 298 21.77 29.83 6.99
N LEU A 299 20.52 29.49 6.68
CA LEU A 299 19.91 29.77 5.38
C LEU A 299 19.74 31.27 5.12
N LEU A 300 19.26 32.01 6.13
CA LEU A 300 19.08 33.47 6.03
C LEU A 300 20.42 34.19 5.84
N VAL A 301 21.47 33.75 6.52
CA VAL A 301 22.84 34.31 6.40
C VAL A 301 23.50 33.95 5.07
N ALA A 302 23.28 32.73 4.56
CA ALA A 302 23.86 32.27 3.30
C ALA A 302 23.24 32.95 2.07
N THR A 303 22.02 33.49 2.18
CA THR A 303 21.28 34.09 1.07
C THR A 303 20.78 35.52 1.36
N PRO A 304 21.66 36.50 1.66
CA PRO A 304 21.26 37.86 2.06
C PRO A 304 20.31 38.57 1.08
N ALA A 305 20.46 38.28 -0.22
CA ALA A 305 19.61 38.84 -1.28
C ALA A 305 18.17 38.31 -1.25
N ASN A 306 17.95 37.10 -0.69
CA ASN A 306 16.65 36.42 -0.64
C ASN A 306 16.05 36.40 0.78
N THR A 307 16.77 36.85 1.81
CA THR A 307 16.33 36.84 3.21
C THR A 307 14.92 37.39 3.41
N GLN A 308 14.62 38.58 2.87
CA GLN A 308 13.30 39.19 3.03
C GLN A 308 12.21 38.39 2.29
N THR A 309 12.54 37.86 1.10
CA THR A 309 11.64 36.98 0.34
C THR A 309 11.31 35.72 1.14
N LEU A 310 12.31 35.05 1.73
CA LEU A 310 12.11 33.86 2.55
C LEU A 310 11.24 34.15 3.78
N LEU A 311 11.47 35.28 4.45
CA LEU A 311 10.70 35.69 5.64
C LEU A 311 9.24 36.01 5.33
N ARG A 312 8.96 36.59 4.14
CA ARG A 312 7.60 36.98 3.71
C ARG A 312 6.83 35.88 3.00
N THR A 313 7.50 34.82 2.51
CA THR A 313 6.87 33.78 1.70
C THR A 313 6.17 32.75 2.59
N PRO A 314 4.83 32.64 2.53
CA PRO A 314 4.13 31.55 3.19
C PRO A 314 4.32 30.24 2.42
N GLY A 315 4.22 29.11 3.11
CA GLY A 315 4.27 27.80 2.47
C GLY A 315 3.73 26.69 3.35
N VAL A 316 3.56 25.51 2.74
CA VAL A 316 3.01 24.33 3.40
C VAL A 316 4.12 23.53 4.08
N PHE A 317 3.97 23.28 5.38
CA PHE A 317 4.89 22.45 6.15
C PHE A 317 4.20 21.77 7.32
N THR A 318 4.82 20.72 7.85
CA THR A 318 4.31 19.93 8.98
C THR A 318 5.33 19.94 10.11
N ASP A 319 4.88 20.24 11.33
CA ASP A 319 5.71 20.16 12.52
C ASP A 319 5.84 18.72 13.05
N TYR A 320 6.54 18.54 14.17
CA TYR A 320 6.72 17.22 14.76
C TYR A 320 5.46 16.58 15.35
N SER A 321 4.45 17.40 15.70
CA SER A 321 3.18 16.94 16.25
C SER A 321 2.17 16.56 15.15
N GLY A 322 2.59 16.65 13.88
CA GLY A 322 1.75 16.30 12.73
C GLY A 322 0.79 17.41 12.32
N ARG A 323 0.96 18.64 12.83
CA ARG A 323 0.16 19.80 12.44
C ARG A 323 0.70 20.36 11.14
N THR A 324 -0.16 20.49 10.13
CA THR A 324 0.21 21.05 8.82
C THR A 324 -0.32 22.46 8.68
N PHE A 325 0.58 23.41 8.46
CA PHE A 325 0.31 24.84 8.34
C PHE A 325 0.52 25.31 6.90
N ASN A 326 -0.09 26.45 6.56
CA ASN A 326 0.23 27.22 5.36
C ASN A 326 0.40 28.70 5.75
N CYS A 327 1.58 29.07 6.24
CA CYS A 327 1.88 30.41 6.75
C CYS A 327 3.38 30.71 6.63
N THR A 328 3.82 31.91 7.03
CA THR A 328 5.25 32.22 7.09
C THR A 328 5.92 31.59 8.32
N ALA A 329 7.25 31.56 8.30
CA ALA A 329 8.07 31.11 9.43
C ALA A 329 7.74 31.86 10.72
N TYR A 330 7.56 33.18 10.63
CA TYR A 330 7.29 34.03 11.80
C TYR A 330 5.90 33.79 12.36
N GLU A 331 4.87 33.66 11.50
CA GLU A 331 3.51 33.36 11.94
C GLU A 331 3.44 32.05 12.75
N TYR A 332 4.13 31.00 12.29
CA TYR A 332 4.22 29.76 13.06
C TYR A 332 5.04 29.90 14.35
N ALA A 333 6.21 30.54 14.31
CA ALA A 333 7.03 30.72 15.51
C ALA A 333 6.27 31.51 16.60
N TYR A 334 5.54 32.55 16.19
CA TYR A 334 4.66 33.36 17.03
C TYR A 334 3.49 32.54 17.59
N TRP A 335 2.80 31.79 16.72
CA TRP A 335 1.74 30.87 17.13
C TRP A 335 2.24 29.83 18.14
N ALA A 336 3.38 29.20 17.86
CA ALA A 336 3.98 28.17 18.71
C ALA A 336 4.54 28.72 20.02
N LYS A 337 4.60 30.05 20.19
CA LYS A 337 5.27 30.76 21.29
C LYS A 337 6.78 30.47 21.39
N ASP A 338 7.44 30.15 20.28
CA ASP A 338 8.90 29.98 20.22
C ASP A 338 9.59 31.36 20.11
N THR A 339 9.70 32.04 21.25
CA THR A 339 10.23 33.41 21.32
C THR A 339 11.74 33.49 21.03
N HIS A 340 12.47 32.37 21.16
CA HIS A 340 13.86 32.30 20.71
C HIS A 340 13.95 32.32 19.18
N MET A 341 13.08 31.58 18.50
CA MET A 341 12.98 31.60 17.05
C MET A 341 12.45 32.95 16.55
N CYS A 342 11.44 33.53 17.19
CA CYS A 342 10.93 34.87 16.85
C CYS A 342 12.06 35.92 16.87
N ARG A 343 12.81 35.99 17.97
CA ARG A 343 13.95 36.91 18.12
C ARG A 343 15.07 36.67 17.10
N MET A 344 15.27 35.44 16.65
CA MET A 344 16.22 35.15 15.57
C MET A 344 15.71 35.73 14.26
N LEU A 345 14.47 35.43 13.89
CA LEU A 345 13.85 35.90 12.65
C LEU A 345 13.78 37.43 12.59
N GLU A 346 13.38 38.09 13.69
CA GLU A 346 13.28 39.55 13.82
C GLU A 346 14.58 40.28 13.51
N ARG A 347 15.75 39.71 13.85
CA ARG A 347 17.06 40.33 13.58
C ARG A 347 17.38 40.40 12.08
N HIS A 348 16.76 39.55 11.29
CA HIS A 348 16.95 39.48 9.84
C HIS A 348 15.86 40.21 9.06
N MET A 349 14.86 40.80 9.73
CA MET A 349 13.79 41.55 9.08
C MET A 349 14.18 43.01 8.85
N ASP A 350 13.92 43.52 7.64
CA ASP A 350 13.85 44.95 7.40
C ASP A 350 12.52 45.55 7.90
N GLU A 351 12.40 46.88 7.88
CA GLU A 351 11.22 47.59 8.39
C GLU A 351 9.94 47.25 7.61
N GLU A 352 10.04 46.94 6.32
CA GLU A 352 8.90 46.53 5.51
C GLU A 352 8.43 45.12 5.89
N THR A 353 9.36 44.18 6.08
CA THR A 353 9.06 42.83 6.56
C THR A 353 8.46 42.86 7.96
N LYS A 354 8.99 43.69 8.86
CA LYS A 354 8.40 43.86 10.20
C LYS A 354 6.96 44.34 10.14
N ALA A 355 6.67 45.34 9.28
CA ALA A 355 5.31 45.84 9.09
C ALA A 355 4.37 44.78 8.50
N ASP A 356 4.83 43.99 7.52
CA ASP A 356 4.05 42.87 6.95
C ASP A 356 3.78 41.79 8.01
N MET A 357 4.81 41.40 8.79
CA MET A 357 4.65 40.41 9.85
C MET A 357 3.73 40.90 10.96
N LEU A 358 3.79 42.18 11.33
CA LEU A 358 2.88 42.79 12.32
C LEU A 358 1.42 42.67 11.87
N ALA A 359 1.12 43.02 10.61
CA ALA A 359 -0.23 42.91 10.07
C ALA A 359 -0.73 41.46 10.05
N ARG A 360 0.15 40.50 9.74
CA ARG A 360 -0.18 39.06 9.75
C ARG A 360 -0.46 38.53 11.15
N ILE A 361 0.38 38.84 12.13
CA ILE A 361 0.14 38.39 13.51
C ILE A 361 -1.10 39.04 14.12
N ASP A 362 -1.38 40.31 13.82
CA ASP A 362 -2.62 40.98 14.27
C ASP A 362 -3.87 40.29 13.69
N SER A 363 -3.81 39.86 12.43
CA SER A 363 -4.86 39.04 11.82
C SER A 363 -4.99 37.67 12.50
N ASN A 364 -3.87 37.03 12.83
CA ASN A 364 -3.86 35.71 13.48
C ASN A 364 -4.33 35.77 14.94
N ASP A 365 -4.04 36.85 15.66
CA ASP A 365 -4.55 37.08 17.02
C ASP A 365 -6.08 37.26 17.01
N ALA A 366 -6.60 37.95 15.99
CA ALA A 366 -8.04 38.19 15.84
C ALA A 366 -8.81 36.96 15.33
N ALA A 367 -8.27 36.24 14.34
CA ALA A 367 -8.99 35.21 13.58
C ALA A 367 -8.49 33.78 13.81
N GLY A 368 -7.34 33.60 14.46
CA GLY A 368 -6.64 32.34 14.65
C GLY A 368 -5.88 31.87 13.40
N LEU A 369 -4.70 31.28 13.61
CA LEU A 369 -3.94 30.59 12.58
C LEU A 369 -4.59 29.22 12.31
N ILE A 370 -4.77 28.90 11.01
CA ILE A 370 -5.41 27.67 10.55
C ILE A 370 -4.36 26.57 10.36
N TYR A 371 -4.67 25.36 10.80
CA TYR A 371 -3.85 24.18 10.56
C TYR A 371 -4.68 22.90 10.48
N GLN A 372 -4.13 21.88 9.83
CA GLN A 372 -4.73 20.54 9.74
C GLN A 372 -3.99 19.59 10.67
N GLN A 373 -4.72 18.80 11.45
CA GLN A 373 -4.17 17.74 12.29
C GLN A 373 -5.14 16.56 12.34
N ASN A 374 -4.64 15.34 12.13
CA ASN A 374 -5.46 14.12 12.12
C ASN A 374 -6.67 14.15 11.14
N GLY A 375 -6.57 14.93 10.06
CA GLY A 375 -7.65 15.10 9.07
C GLY A 375 -8.72 16.12 9.44
N GLU A 376 -8.56 16.84 10.56
CA GLU A 376 -9.46 17.90 10.99
C GLU A 376 -8.81 19.28 10.87
N GLU A 377 -9.62 20.28 10.51
CA GLU A 377 -9.21 21.69 10.51
C GLU A 377 -9.32 22.27 11.92
N HIS A 378 -8.25 22.93 12.36
CA HIS A 378 -8.20 23.67 13.61
C HIS A 378 -7.84 25.12 13.35
N ARG A 379 -8.25 25.99 14.28
CA ARG A 379 -8.03 27.44 14.21
C ARG A 379 -7.77 27.98 15.62
N ARG A 380 -6.58 28.52 15.86
CA ARG A 380 -6.17 29.05 17.18
C ARG A 380 -5.18 30.20 17.02
N ALA A 381 -5.27 31.22 17.88
CA ALA A 381 -4.32 32.35 17.87
C ALA A 381 -2.90 31.91 18.26
N HIS A 382 -2.79 31.05 19.28
CA HIS A 382 -1.51 30.50 19.74
C HIS A 382 -1.65 29.03 20.12
N PHE A 383 -0.50 28.38 20.34
CA PHE A 383 -0.40 27.08 20.96
C PHE A 383 -0.99 27.12 22.38
N ASP A 384 -1.84 26.15 22.67
CA ASP A 384 -2.58 26.05 23.91
C ASP A 384 -1.91 25.05 24.84
N PHE A 385 -1.29 25.52 25.93
CA PHE A 385 -0.68 24.66 26.94
C PHE A 385 -1.71 23.97 27.85
N LYS A 386 -2.98 24.37 27.80
CA LYS A 386 -4.04 23.87 28.69
C LYS A 386 -4.14 22.35 28.69
N PRO A 387 -4.13 21.61 27.55
CA PRO A 387 -4.22 20.16 27.57
C PRO A 387 -3.11 19.49 28.39
N LEU A 388 -1.87 19.99 28.29
CA LEU A 388 -0.74 19.46 29.05
C LEU A 388 -0.87 19.79 30.54
N LYS A 389 -1.24 21.03 30.88
CA LYS A 389 -1.48 21.44 32.28
C LYS A 389 -2.60 20.63 32.93
N GLU A 390 -3.71 20.45 32.23
CA GLU A 390 -4.87 19.68 32.70
C GLU A 390 -4.54 18.19 32.86
N ALA A 391 -3.74 17.60 31.97
CA ALA A 391 -3.28 16.23 32.10
C ALA A 391 -2.43 16.02 33.36
N TYR A 392 -1.47 16.92 33.62
CA TYR A 392 -0.69 16.89 34.86
C TYR A 392 -1.57 17.10 36.11
N GLN A 393 -2.47 18.09 36.08
CA GLN A 393 -3.35 18.38 37.21
C GLN A 393 -4.25 17.18 37.53
N ARG A 394 -4.88 16.57 36.51
CA ARG A 394 -5.70 15.37 36.65
C ARG A 394 -4.90 14.22 37.26
N TYR A 395 -3.67 14.02 36.81
CA TYR A 395 -2.79 13.00 37.35
C TYR A 395 -2.48 13.25 38.84
N LEU A 396 -2.15 14.48 39.22
CA LEU A 396 -1.85 14.87 40.59
C LEU A 396 -3.08 14.74 41.51
N ASP A 397 -4.24 15.25 41.09
CA ASP A 397 -5.48 15.23 41.86
C ASP A 397 -5.97 13.82 42.16
N GLY A 398 -5.80 12.90 41.20
CA GLY A 398 -6.24 11.52 41.33
C GLY A 398 -5.23 10.59 42.02
N TYR A 399 -3.95 10.97 42.09
CA TYR A 399 -2.87 10.05 42.45
C TYR A 399 -3.08 9.37 43.79
N ASP A 400 -3.27 10.13 44.87
CA ASP A 400 -3.33 9.57 46.23
C ASP A 400 -4.52 8.61 46.39
N ALA A 401 -5.67 8.97 45.81
CA ALA A 401 -6.87 8.15 45.82
C ALA A 401 -6.67 6.84 45.04
N TRP A 402 -6.13 6.92 43.82
CA TRP A 402 -5.87 5.72 42.99
C TRP A 402 -4.80 4.83 43.60
N TYR A 403 -3.74 5.42 44.17
CA TYR A 403 -2.68 4.69 44.83
C TYR A 403 -3.19 3.95 46.07
N ALA A 404 -3.95 4.63 46.95
CA ALA A 404 -4.56 4.02 48.13
C ALA A 404 -5.54 2.89 47.77
N ALA A 405 -6.30 3.04 46.68
CA ALA A 405 -7.22 2.04 46.17
C ALA A 405 -6.55 0.93 45.33
N GLN A 406 -5.23 0.99 45.12
CA GLN A 406 -4.48 0.11 44.22
C GLN A 406 -5.04 0.07 42.78
N ASN A 407 -5.66 1.17 42.33
CA ASN A 407 -6.21 1.31 40.98
C ASN A 407 -5.10 1.70 40.00
N TRP A 408 -4.24 0.73 39.68
CA TRP A 408 -3.08 0.93 38.80
C TRP A 408 -3.48 1.34 37.39
N ALA A 409 -4.59 0.81 36.88
CA ALA A 409 -5.08 1.12 35.54
C ALA A 409 -5.46 2.61 35.38
N ALA A 410 -6.13 3.20 36.37
CA ALA A 410 -6.47 4.64 36.33
C ALA A 410 -5.24 5.52 36.43
N LEU A 411 -4.28 5.13 37.28
CA LEU A 411 -3.02 5.85 37.47
C LEU A 411 -2.17 5.83 36.19
N ASP A 412 -2.03 4.67 35.56
CA ASP A 412 -1.29 4.55 34.31
C ASP A 412 -2.02 5.27 33.16
N ALA A 413 -3.36 5.20 33.10
CA ALA A 413 -4.17 5.96 32.13
C ALA A 413 -3.95 7.47 32.21
N ALA A 414 -4.01 8.04 33.42
CA ALA A 414 -3.74 9.46 33.62
C ALA A 414 -2.28 9.81 33.26
N TRP A 415 -1.33 8.91 33.52
CA TRP A 415 0.06 9.10 33.13
C TRP A 415 0.28 9.08 31.61
N TRP A 416 -0.38 8.18 30.90
CA TRP A 416 -0.32 8.16 29.43
C TRP A 416 -0.95 9.40 28.82
N ASP A 417 -2.01 9.95 29.41
CA ASP A 417 -2.61 11.20 28.93
C ASP A 417 -1.64 12.39 29.05
N VAL A 418 -0.79 12.44 30.10
CA VAL A 418 0.33 13.39 30.17
C VAL A 418 1.27 13.18 28.99
N GLY A 419 1.69 11.94 28.72
CA GLY A 419 2.59 11.64 27.62
C GLY A 419 2.00 11.99 26.24
N LYS A 420 0.69 11.81 26.03
CA LYS A 420 0.01 12.21 24.79
C LYS A 420 0.04 13.73 24.62
N ALA A 421 -0.24 14.48 25.69
CA ALA A 421 -0.14 15.94 25.66
C ALA A 421 1.31 16.42 25.46
N GLN A 422 2.30 15.73 26.03
CA GLN A 422 3.73 15.98 25.78
C GLN A 422 4.11 15.75 24.31
N ARG A 423 3.59 14.70 23.67
CA ARG A 423 3.84 14.42 22.26
C ARG A 423 3.30 15.51 21.32
N ASP A 424 2.29 16.25 21.75
CA ASP A 424 1.62 17.29 20.96
C ASP A 424 2.25 18.70 21.11
N VAL A 425 3.28 18.87 21.93
CA VAL A 425 3.89 20.19 22.13
C VAL A 425 4.80 20.60 20.95
N PRO A 426 4.93 21.91 20.66
CA PRO A 426 5.90 22.42 19.70
C PRO A 426 7.34 22.07 20.08
N ALA A 427 8.24 22.05 19.09
CA ALA A 427 9.63 21.64 19.27
C ALA A 427 10.35 22.37 20.41
N HIS A 428 10.12 23.68 20.57
CA HIS A 428 10.78 24.47 21.62
C HIS A 428 10.41 24.02 23.04
N VAL A 429 9.17 23.59 23.27
CA VAL A 429 8.74 23.05 24.58
C VAL A 429 9.43 21.72 24.84
N ALA A 430 9.47 20.84 23.83
CA ALA A 430 10.21 19.58 23.92
C ALA A 430 11.70 19.81 24.18
N GLN A 431 12.30 20.84 23.57
CA GLN A 431 13.69 21.25 23.83
C GLN A 431 13.89 21.71 25.28
N GLU A 432 12.91 22.40 25.88
CA GLU A 432 12.96 22.70 27.31
C GLU A 432 12.92 21.44 28.18
N TYR A 433 12.33 20.33 27.71
CA TYR A 433 12.42 19.01 28.34
C TYR A 433 13.69 18.20 27.99
N CYS A 434 14.36 18.47 26.87
CA CYS A 434 15.57 17.76 26.45
C CYS A 434 16.90 18.48 26.78
N ARG A 435 16.86 19.76 27.11
CA ARG A 435 18.00 20.59 27.53
C ARG A 435 18.89 19.91 28.60
N PRO A 436 20.22 19.81 28.43
CA PRO A 436 21.09 19.00 29.33
C PRO A 436 21.58 19.72 30.59
N ASP A 437 21.49 21.06 30.63
CA ASP A 437 22.15 21.90 31.64
C ASP A 437 21.24 22.33 32.81
N ARG A 438 19.98 21.86 32.83
CA ARG A 438 18.93 22.35 33.75
C ARG A 438 17.89 21.28 34.11
N SER A 439 17.32 21.32 35.30
CA SER A 439 16.11 20.56 35.70
C SER A 439 14.89 21.48 35.83
N PHE A 440 13.69 20.92 36.00
CA PHE A 440 12.47 21.68 36.32
C PHE A 440 12.29 21.92 37.83
N GLU A 441 13.14 21.30 38.65
CA GLU A 441 13.28 21.58 40.08
C GLU A 441 14.74 22.02 40.37
N PRO A 442 14.98 23.22 40.93
CA PRO A 442 13.98 24.25 41.23
C PRO A 442 13.32 24.80 39.96
N ARG A 443 12.08 25.32 40.10
CA ARG A 443 11.30 25.89 38.99
C ARG A 443 12.12 26.93 38.22
N PRO A 444 12.38 26.75 36.92
CA PRO A 444 13.16 27.70 36.15
C PRO A 444 12.44 29.01 35.90
N GLU A 445 13.20 30.07 35.67
CA GLU A 445 12.68 31.40 35.29
C GLU A 445 12.50 31.56 33.77
N PHE A 446 13.09 30.67 32.96
CA PHE A 446 13.01 30.67 31.49
C PHE A 446 13.49 31.98 30.82
N ASN A 447 14.41 32.68 31.47
CA ASN A 447 14.96 33.97 31.03
C ASN A 447 16.34 33.85 30.35
N GLU A 448 16.77 32.62 30.02
CA GLU A 448 18.05 32.41 29.35
C GLU A 448 18.07 33.06 27.96
N ALA A 449 19.22 33.57 27.54
CA ALA A 449 19.35 34.20 26.22
C ALA A 449 19.19 33.20 25.07
N THR A 450 19.59 31.94 25.29
CA THR A 450 19.57 30.87 24.30
C THR A 450 18.87 29.62 24.83
N LEU A 451 18.25 28.89 23.89
CA LEU A 451 17.64 27.58 24.11
C LEU A 451 18.45 26.54 23.33
N PRO A 452 19.09 25.57 24.00
CA PRO A 452 19.71 24.45 23.31
C PRO A 452 18.68 23.69 22.48
N ARG A 453 18.87 23.64 21.14
CA ARG A 453 17.94 23.02 20.19
C ARG A 453 18.07 21.48 20.14
N VAL A 454 18.13 20.85 21.31
CA VAL A 454 18.30 19.40 21.48
C VAL A 454 16.94 18.74 21.69
N LEU A 455 16.67 17.64 20.97
CA LEU A 455 15.43 16.86 21.06
C LEU A 455 15.67 15.40 21.51
N THR A 456 16.86 15.14 22.06
CA THR A 456 17.22 13.84 22.64
C THR A 456 17.15 13.90 24.15
N PHE A 457 16.74 12.80 24.76
CA PHE A 457 16.74 12.61 26.21
C PHE A 457 17.27 11.22 26.54
N TYR A 458 17.88 11.08 27.71
CA TYR A 458 18.37 9.78 28.15
C TYR A 458 17.22 8.90 28.62
N ASN A 459 16.96 7.81 27.89
CA ASN A 459 15.89 6.88 28.21
C ASN A 459 16.38 5.78 29.16
N TRP A 460 16.17 5.98 30.47
CA TRP A 460 16.54 5.02 31.52
C TRP A 460 15.88 3.64 31.39
N THR A 461 14.73 3.52 30.72
CA THR A 461 14.11 2.21 30.46
C THR A 461 14.92 1.39 29.47
N THR A 462 15.53 2.05 28.48
CA THR A 462 16.35 1.40 27.44
C THR A 462 17.86 1.51 27.70
N GLY A 463 18.29 2.40 28.60
CA GLY A 463 19.68 2.69 28.89
C GLY A 463 20.41 3.50 27.79
N GLN A 464 19.67 4.12 26.85
CA GLN A 464 20.23 4.83 25.70
C GLN A 464 19.59 6.21 25.51
N ASP A 465 20.25 7.09 24.77
CA ASP A 465 19.64 8.34 24.31
C ASP A 465 18.56 8.04 23.27
N ASP A 466 17.35 8.56 23.50
CA ASP A 466 16.22 8.46 22.60
C ASP A 466 15.78 9.87 22.15
N SER A 467 15.00 9.96 21.08
CA SER A 467 14.48 11.23 20.58
C SER A 467 13.02 11.43 20.94
N TRP A 468 12.67 12.64 21.39
CA TRP A 468 11.30 13.03 21.75
C TRP A 468 10.29 12.72 20.63
N PHE A 469 10.68 12.90 19.37
CA PHE A 469 9.83 12.69 18.20
C PHE A 469 10.18 11.43 17.40
N ARG A 470 10.79 10.41 18.04
CA ARG A 470 10.97 9.09 17.43
C ARG A 470 9.66 8.29 17.43
N LEU A 471 8.69 8.76 16.66
CA LEU A 471 7.33 8.21 16.60
C LEU A 471 7.27 7.02 15.62
N VAL A 472 7.99 5.92 15.95
CA VAL A 472 8.19 4.74 15.08
C VAL A 472 6.86 4.08 14.69
N ALA A 473 5.89 4.10 15.59
CA ALA A 473 4.52 3.64 15.35
C ALA A 473 3.51 4.64 15.95
N PRO A 474 2.30 4.75 15.37
CA PRO A 474 1.28 5.68 15.85
C PRO A 474 0.91 5.46 17.32
N ASN A 475 0.99 4.21 17.80
CA ASN A 475 0.55 3.79 19.15
C ASN A 475 1.69 3.28 20.04
N SER A 476 2.92 3.79 19.86
CA SER A 476 4.08 3.45 20.69
C SER A 476 4.92 4.69 21.02
N GLY A 477 5.74 4.59 22.06
CA GLY A 477 6.64 5.62 22.57
C GLY A 477 5.96 6.59 23.53
N LEU A 478 6.37 7.85 23.47
CA LEU A 478 5.81 8.94 24.27
C LEU A 478 4.27 9.01 24.11
N GLY A 479 3.55 8.93 25.22
CA GLY A 479 2.07 8.94 25.29
C GLY A 479 1.38 7.58 25.18
N PHE A 480 2.13 6.49 24.94
CA PHE A 480 1.58 5.14 24.86
C PHE A 480 2.31 4.17 25.77
N ASP A 481 3.64 4.23 25.77
CA ASP A 481 4.50 3.38 26.59
C ASP A 481 4.98 4.12 27.86
N PHE A 482 5.21 5.43 27.75
CA PHE A 482 5.69 6.27 28.84
C PHE A 482 5.29 7.74 28.70
N ALA A 483 5.41 8.48 29.80
CA ALA A 483 5.49 9.94 29.82
C ALA A 483 6.79 10.37 30.51
N LEU A 484 7.19 11.62 30.28
CA LEU A 484 8.45 12.17 30.74
C LEU A 484 8.28 13.05 31.97
N VAL A 485 9.28 13.05 32.85
CA VAL A 485 9.42 14.02 33.94
C VAL A 485 10.80 14.63 33.98
N ARG A 486 10.91 15.90 34.37
CA ARG A 486 12.19 16.62 34.47
C ARG A 486 12.47 17.17 35.87
N GLY A 487 11.83 16.60 36.88
CA GLY A 487 11.93 17.02 38.28
C GLY A 487 13.26 16.73 39.03
N CYS A 488 14.23 15.98 38.49
CA CYS A 488 15.60 15.93 39.05
C CYS A 488 16.67 15.39 38.06
N GLU A 489 17.93 15.79 38.26
CA GLU A 489 19.13 15.41 37.47
C GLU A 489 19.18 15.87 36.00
N ARG A 490 20.30 15.60 35.29
CA ARG A 490 20.71 16.20 34.01
C ARG A 490 19.92 15.75 32.76
N ALA A 491 18.82 15.01 32.89
CA ALA A 491 18.05 14.49 31.74
C ALA A 491 16.57 14.26 32.07
N ALA A 492 15.69 14.27 31.07
CA ALA A 492 14.28 13.86 31.25
C ALA A 492 14.18 12.34 31.48
N TRP A 493 13.26 11.94 32.37
CA TRP A 493 13.09 10.56 32.81
C TRP A 493 11.84 9.94 32.17
N PRO A 494 11.97 8.98 31.24
CA PRO A 494 10.82 8.19 30.83
C PRO A 494 10.42 7.26 31.98
N ARG A 495 9.15 7.31 32.35
CA ARG A 495 8.59 6.41 33.36
C ARG A 495 7.48 5.58 32.75
N ALA A 496 7.73 4.27 32.71
CA ALA A 496 6.69 3.26 32.50
C ALA A 496 5.85 3.15 33.80
N GLY A 497 4.65 3.72 33.78
CA GLY A 497 3.72 3.76 34.90
C GLY A 497 4.02 4.82 35.97
N GLY A 498 2.96 5.41 36.56
CA GLY A 498 3.08 6.62 37.37
C GLY A 498 3.54 6.42 38.83
N ARG A 499 3.79 5.19 39.29
CA ARG A 499 3.88 4.80 40.73
C ARG A 499 4.93 5.53 41.61
N ARG A 500 5.75 6.44 41.07
CA ARG A 500 6.70 7.32 41.79
C ARG A 500 6.90 8.70 41.14
N ALA A 501 5.95 9.19 40.33
CA ALA A 501 6.12 10.42 39.55
C ALA A 501 5.58 11.70 40.21
N THR A 502 4.92 11.63 41.37
CA THR A 502 4.14 12.76 41.92
C THR A 502 4.91 14.04 42.18
N ALA A 503 5.99 13.98 42.95
CA ALA A 503 6.77 15.18 43.28
C ALA A 503 7.33 15.87 42.02
N TRP A 504 7.71 15.08 41.02
CA TRP A 504 8.27 15.59 39.77
C TRP A 504 7.20 16.06 38.79
N ALA A 505 6.02 15.43 38.77
CA ALA A 505 4.88 15.90 38.00
C ALA A 505 4.40 17.27 38.48
N ALA A 506 4.46 17.54 39.79
CA ALA A 506 4.16 18.86 40.35
C ALA A 506 5.19 19.92 39.93
N ALA A 507 6.50 19.58 39.96
CA ALA A 507 7.56 20.46 39.47
C ALA A 507 7.42 20.77 37.98
N ASP A 508 7.12 19.74 37.17
CA ASP A 508 6.88 19.91 35.73
C ASP A 508 5.65 20.78 35.45
N LEU A 509 4.54 20.58 36.16
CA LEU A 509 3.35 21.44 36.02
C LEU A 509 3.67 22.90 36.35
N ALA A 510 4.43 23.15 37.43
CA ALA A 510 4.86 24.49 37.81
C ALA A 510 5.79 25.12 36.76
N ALA A 511 6.72 24.33 36.21
CA ALA A 511 7.65 24.77 35.18
C ALA A 511 6.92 25.08 33.86
N ILE A 512 6.00 24.23 33.41
CA ILE A 512 5.23 24.44 32.17
C ILE A 512 4.24 25.61 32.32
N THR A 513 3.68 25.81 33.51
CA THR A 513 2.87 27.00 33.80
C THR A 513 3.70 28.25 33.69
N CYS A 514 4.90 28.27 34.29
CA CYS A 514 5.83 29.39 34.19
C CYS A 514 6.31 29.63 32.76
N LEU A 515 6.63 28.57 32.01
CA LEU A 515 7.06 28.68 30.61
C LEU A 515 5.98 29.35 29.76
N ASP A 516 4.72 28.93 29.89
CA ASP A 516 3.61 29.52 29.15
C ASP A 516 3.42 31.01 29.50
N GLU A 517 3.51 31.38 30.78
CA GLU A 517 3.46 32.78 31.23
C GLU A 517 4.60 33.61 30.64
N VAL A 518 5.84 33.12 30.75
CA VAL A 518 7.03 33.81 30.25
C VAL A 518 6.96 33.99 28.74
N ARG A 519 6.66 32.93 27.97
CA ARG A 519 6.58 33.01 26.52
C ARG A 519 5.45 33.92 26.06
N THR A 520 4.30 33.92 26.75
CA THR A 520 3.20 34.84 26.46
C THR A 520 3.60 36.30 26.68
N ASN A 521 4.32 36.61 27.77
CA ASN A 521 4.81 37.96 28.03
C ASN A 521 5.87 38.40 27.00
N GLU A 522 6.77 37.51 26.60
CA GLU A 522 7.77 37.76 25.58
C GLU A 522 7.17 37.99 24.18
N LEU A 523 6.07 37.32 23.83
CA LEU A 523 5.38 37.58 22.55
C LEU A 523 4.83 39.01 22.48
N THR A 524 4.41 39.59 23.61
CA THR A 524 4.04 41.02 23.69
C THR A 524 5.23 41.90 23.32
N GLN A 525 6.43 41.57 23.81
CA GLN A 525 7.66 42.30 23.48
C GLN A 525 8.08 42.12 22.01
N SER A 526 7.99 40.90 21.48
CA SER A 526 8.21 40.63 20.05
C SER A 526 7.27 41.47 19.18
N ARG A 527 5.98 41.56 19.54
CA ARG A 527 5.02 42.42 18.84
C ARG A 527 5.43 43.90 18.90
N GLU A 528 5.94 44.37 20.04
CA GLU A 528 6.44 45.74 20.18
C GLU A 528 7.66 46.01 19.28
N LEU A 529 8.56 45.04 19.10
CA LEU A 529 9.74 45.14 18.24
C LEU A 529 9.41 45.22 16.74
N LEU A 530 8.22 44.76 16.34
CA LEU A 530 7.73 44.90 14.97
C LEU A 530 7.12 46.29 14.70
N ASN A 531 6.84 47.08 15.72
CA ASN A 531 6.33 48.44 15.51
C ASN A 531 7.42 49.32 14.87
N PRO A 532 7.11 50.05 13.78
CA PRO A 532 8.06 50.98 13.21
C PRO A 532 8.40 52.09 14.23
N PRO A 533 9.65 52.58 14.26
CA PRO A 533 10.03 53.68 15.14
C PRO A 533 9.17 54.91 14.82
N ALA A 534 8.68 55.60 15.87
CA ALA A 534 7.87 56.80 15.72
C ALA A 534 8.61 57.79 14.81
N MET A 535 8.01 58.12 13.65
CA MET A 535 8.56 59.15 12.77
C MET A 535 8.72 60.43 13.58
N SER A 536 9.97 60.82 13.82
CA SER A 536 10.30 62.15 14.32
C SER A 536 9.77 63.15 13.30
N GLN A 537 8.60 63.71 13.60
CA GLN A 537 8.13 64.91 12.91
C GLN A 537 9.18 65.98 13.15
N GLY A 538 10.02 66.19 12.13
CA GLY A 538 10.94 67.32 12.07
C GLY A 538 10.11 68.58 12.21
N MET A 539 10.24 69.23 13.36
CA MET A 539 9.95 70.65 13.49
C MET A 539 10.86 71.39 12.50
N SER A 540 10.31 71.80 11.36
CA SER A 540 10.87 72.91 10.61
C SER A 540 10.43 74.22 11.29
N ILE A 541 11.40 74.93 11.85
CA ILE A 541 11.31 76.34 12.24
C ILE A 541 11.43 77.20 10.98
#